data_AF-A0A3D4U1C4-F1
#
_entry.id   AF-A0A3D4U1C4-F1
#
_cell.length_a   1.000
_cell.length_b   1.000
_cell.length_c   1.000
_cell.angle_alpha   90.00
_cell.angle_beta   90.00
_cell.angle_gamma   90.00
#
_symmetry.space_group_name_H-M   'P 1'
#
loop_
_entity.id
_entity.type
_entity.pdbx_description
1 polymer ?
#
loop_
_entity_poly.entity_id
_entity_poly.type
_entity_poly.pdbx_seq_one_letter_code
_entity_poly.pdbx_strand_id
1 'polypeptide(L)'
;MTIQRFFDYIFYRVTDSYINKWKDEQGMIYGVGVVSVMQITHIMFILLVFALFFNNVNDIFFKQREGFNFMHSGIIYPCLIVLAYNFFRYFKFFSFERAKKQWVDEEKESRRKNGKHIVFYIVLNLGITIFLSIYRRYIL
;
A
#
# COMPACT_ATOMS: atom_id res chain seq x y z
N MET A 1 -8.27 -13.11 8.18
CA MET A 1 -7.34 -12.94 7.03
C MET A 1 -6.05 -12.34 7.58
N THR A 2 -4.87 -12.90 7.31
CA THR A 2 -3.61 -12.25 7.71
C THR A 2 -3.36 -11.00 6.86
N ILE A 3 -2.60 -10.03 7.38
CA ILE A 3 -2.22 -8.80 6.63
C ILE A 3 -1.61 -9.18 5.28
N GLN A 4 -0.77 -10.20 5.27
CA GLN A 4 -0.13 -10.66 4.05
C GLN A 4 -1.14 -11.24 3.04
N ARG A 5 -2.08 -12.08 3.50
CA ARG A 5 -3.15 -12.61 2.64
C ARG A 5 -4.03 -11.50 2.07
N PHE A 6 -4.26 -10.43 2.83
CA PHE A 6 -5.01 -9.27 2.37
C PHE A 6 -4.32 -8.57 1.19
N PHE A 7 -3.01 -8.32 1.28
CA PHE A 7 -2.25 -7.74 0.16
C PHE A 7 -2.13 -8.70 -1.03
N ASP A 8 -1.95 -9.99 -0.79
CA ASP A 8 -1.90 -11.00 -1.86
C ASP A 8 -3.25 -11.05 -2.61
N TYR A 9 -4.38 -10.86 -1.90
CA TYR A 9 -5.71 -10.76 -2.50
C TYR A 9 -5.89 -9.49 -3.34
N ILE A 10 -5.38 -8.34 -2.89
CA ILE A 10 -5.38 -7.10 -3.67
C ILE A 10 -4.53 -7.28 -4.94
N PHE A 11 -3.33 -7.83 -4.81
CA PHE A 11 -2.45 -8.14 -5.94
C PHE A 11 -3.18 -8.99 -6.98
N TYR A 12 -3.84 -10.07 -6.54
CA TYR A 12 -4.64 -10.93 -7.42
C TYR A 12 -5.72 -10.12 -8.13
N ARG A 13 -6.56 -9.37 -7.41
CA ARG A 13 -7.71 -8.67 -8.00
C ARG A 13 -7.32 -7.59 -9.01
N VAL A 14 -6.26 -6.85 -8.71
CA VAL A 14 -5.74 -5.84 -9.65
C VAL A 14 -5.18 -6.54 -10.88
N THR A 15 -4.29 -7.52 -10.69
CA THR A 15 -3.66 -8.24 -11.79
C THR A 15 -4.68 -8.95 -12.67
N ASP A 16 -5.65 -9.64 -12.08
CA ASP A 16 -6.74 -10.33 -12.78
C ASP A 16 -7.59 -9.36 -13.61
N SER A 17 -7.86 -8.17 -13.06
CA SER A 17 -8.61 -7.13 -13.80
C SER A 17 -7.81 -6.65 -15.02
N TYR A 18 -6.53 -6.35 -14.88
CA TYR A 18 -5.73 -5.88 -16.01
C TYR A 18 -5.51 -6.97 -17.06
N ILE A 19 -5.12 -8.18 -16.65
CA ILE A 19 -4.85 -9.28 -17.58
C ILE A 19 -6.14 -9.80 -18.23
N ASN A 20 -7.16 -10.14 -17.44
CA ASN A 20 -8.33 -10.84 -17.98
C ASN A 20 -9.40 -9.90 -18.54
N LYS A 21 -9.64 -8.75 -17.88
CA LYS A 21 -10.66 -7.79 -18.30
C LYS A 21 -10.11 -6.78 -19.30
N TRP A 22 -8.91 -6.24 -19.06
CA TRP A 22 -8.34 -5.18 -19.91
C TRP A 22 -7.34 -5.70 -20.95
N LYS A 23 -7.01 -7.00 -20.92
CA LYS A 23 -6.09 -7.65 -21.88
C LYS A 23 -4.70 -7.02 -21.91
N ASP A 24 -4.25 -6.47 -20.77
CA ASP A 24 -2.92 -5.90 -20.61
C ASP A 24 -1.98 -6.93 -19.99
N GLU A 25 -0.97 -7.36 -20.76
CA GLU A 25 0.05 -8.32 -20.33
C GLU A 25 0.91 -7.80 -19.17
N GLN A 26 0.99 -6.47 -18.99
CA GLN A 26 1.70 -5.83 -17.89
C GLN A 26 0.88 -5.79 -16.60
N GLY A 27 -0.27 -6.48 -16.54
CA GLY A 27 -1.17 -6.54 -15.39
C GLY A 27 -0.49 -6.79 -14.04
N MET A 28 0.57 -7.61 -14.02
CA MET A 28 1.35 -7.90 -12.81
C MET A 28 2.07 -6.67 -12.27
N ILE A 29 2.60 -5.80 -13.14
CA ILE A 29 3.30 -4.58 -12.73
C ILE A 29 2.34 -3.64 -12.01
N TYR A 30 1.11 -3.47 -12.52
CA TYR A 30 0.10 -2.67 -11.83
C TYR A 30 -0.31 -3.30 -10.50
N GLY A 31 -0.45 -4.63 -10.43
CA GLY A 31 -0.71 -5.33 -9.18
C GLY A 31 0.35 -5.05 -8.11
N VAL A 32 1.63 -5.15 -8.48
CA VAL A 32 2.77 -4.83 -7.61
C VAL A 32 2.76 -3.35 -7.22
N GLY A 33 2.50 -2.46 -8.17
CA GLY A 33 2.45 -1.03 -7.94
C GLY A 33 1.37 -0.64 -6.93
N VAL A 34 0.14 -1.13 -7.11
CA VAL A 34 -0.98 -0.84 -6.20
C VAL A 34 -0.68 -1.34 -4.79
N VAL A 35 -0.21 -2.58 -4.64
CA VAL A 35 0.12 -3.12 -3.30
C VAL A 35 1.25 -2.31 -2.65
N SER A 36 2.28 -1.96 -3.42
CA SER A 36 3.39 -1.14 -2.91
C SER A 36 2.92 0.22 -2.43
N VAL A 37 2.09 0.91 -3.21
CA VAL A 37 1.51 2.20 -2.81
C VAL A 37 0.69 2.05 -1.53
N MET A 38 -0.18 1.04 -1.44
CA MET A 38 -1.01 0.84 -0.24
C MET A 38 -0.17 0.55 1.01
N GLN A 39 0.90 -0.23 0.89
CA GLN A 39 1.81 -0.50 2.01
C GLN A 39 2.63 0.74 2.40
N ILE A 40 3.11 1.51 1.43
CA ILE A 40 3.81 2.78 1.68
C ILE A 40 2.89 3.77 2.40
N THR A 41 1.65 3.95 1.93
CA THR A 41 0.69 4.82 2.62
C THR A 41 0.44 4.36 4.05
N HIS A 42 0.36 3.04 4.28
CA HIS A 42 0.21 2.50 5.64
C HIS A 42 1.43 2.77 6.53
N ILE A 43 2.65 2.66 5.98
CA ILE A 43 3.87 3.03 6.71
C ILE A 43 3.89 4.52 7.02
N MET A 44 3.51 5.39 6.07
CA MET A 44 3.42 6.83 6.33
C MET A 44 2.38 7.15 7.41
N PHE A 45 1.24 6.48 7.40
CA PHE A 45 0.23 6.60 8.45
C PHE A 45 0.83 6.28 9.82
N ILE A 46 1.53 5.15 9.95
CA ILE A 46 2.17 4.75 11.21
C ILE A 46 3.22 5.79 11.63
N LEU A 47 4.09 6.22 10.72
CA LEU A 47 5.11 7.24 10.99
C LEU A 47 4.49 8.56 11.47
N LEU A 48 3.38 8.99 10.87
CA LEU A 48 2.65 10.18 11.31
C LEU A 48 2.09 10.00 12.72
N VAL A 49 1.48 8.86 13.02
CA VAL A 49 0.98 8.57 14.37
C VAL A 49 2.13 8.64 15.39
N PHE A 50 3.27 8.00 15.11
CA PHE A 50 4.44 8.10 15.99
C PHE A 50 4.94 9.54 16.14
N ALA A 51 4.98 10.33 15.07
CA ALA A 51 5.40 11.73 15.13
C ALA A 51 4.50 12.59 16.03
N LEU A 52 3.22 12.26 16.21
CA LEU A 52 2.32 13.00 17.11
C LEU A 52 2.64 12.77 18.59
N PHE A 53 3.15 11.58 18.94
CA PHE A 53 3.43 11.21 20.33
C PHE A 53 4.91 11.37 20.71
N PHE A 54 5.82 11.35 19.73
CA PHE A 54 7.25 11.37 19.95
C PHE A 54 7.93 12.50 19.17
N ASN A 55 8.27 13.59 19.87
CA ASN A 55 8.89 14.79 19.26
C ASN A 55 10.16 14.46 18.46
N ASN A 56 11.00 13.54 18.95
CA ASN A 56 12.21 13.11 18.24
C ASN A 56 11.89 12.53 16.85
N VAL A 57 10.78 11.80 16.69
CA VAL A 57 10.35 11.25 15.41
C VAL A 57 9.85 12.37 14.49
N ASN A 58 9.09 13.32 15.02
CA ASN A 58 8.63 14.48 14.26
C ASN A 58 9.81 15.32 13.74
N ASP A 59 10.81 15.54 14.59
CA ASP A 59 11.96 16.38 14.27
C ASP A 59 12.83 15.72 13.18
N ILE A 60 13.17 14.43 13.34
CA ILE A 60 14.05 13.71 12.41
C ILE A 60 13.40 13.49 11.04
N PHE A 61 12.13 13.05 11.01
CA PHE A 61 11.50 12.62 9.77
C PHE A 61 10.77 13.75 9.04
N PHE A 62 10.34 14.80 9.74
CA PHE A 62 9.49 15.83 9.15
C PHE A 62 10.05 17.25 9.29
N LYS A 63 10.42 17.74 10.49
CA LYS A 63 10.91 19.13 10.64
C LYS A 63 12.28 19.37 10.01
N GLN A 64 13.26 18.50 10.28
CA GLN A 64 14.60 18.62 9.68
C GLN A 64 14.60 18.43 8.14
N ARG A 65 13.52 17.88 7.59
CA ARG A 65 13.35 17.61 6.16
C ARG A 65 12.44 18.63 5.47
N GLU A 66 11.95 19.65 6.19
CA GLU A 66 11.10 20.68 5.61
C GLU A 66 11.90 21.49 4.56
N GLY A 67 11.37 21.57 3.33
CA GLY A 67 12.05 22.20 2.19
C GLY A 67 12.97 21.27 1.37
N PHE A 68 13.27 20.05 1.83
CA PHE A 68 13.99 19.07 1.02
C PHE A 68 13.06 18.39 0.00
N ASN A 69 13.54 18.20 -1.23
CA ASN A 69 12.82 17.41 -2.23
C ASN A 69 12.62 15.97 -1.73
N PHE A 70 11.52 15.32 -2.12
CA PHE A 70 11.15 13.95 -1.72
C PHE A 70 12.32 12.95 -1.84
N MET A 71 13.12 13.07 -2.91
CA MET A 71 14.30 12.23 -3.15
C MET A 71 15.38 12.35 -2.05
N HIS A 72 15.41 13.45 -1.30
CA HIS A 72 16.37 13.73 -0.23
C HIS A 72 15.76 13.64 1.18
N SER A 73 14.45 13.35 1.27
CA SER A 73 13.72 13.33 2.54
C SER A 73 14.02 12.10 3.42
N GLY A 74 14.82 11.14 2.94
CA GLY A 74 15.03 9.84 3.60
C GLY A 74 13.82 8.89 3.50
N ILE A 75 12.63 9.42 3.22
CA ILE A 75 11.37 8.67 3.00
C ILE A 75 11.42 7.84 1.70
N ILE A 76 12.28 8.22 0.75
CA ILE A 76 12.48 7.44 -0.48
C ILE A 76 12.99 6.02 -0.20
N TYR A 77 13.83 5.82 0.82
CA TYR A 77 14.41 4.51 1.14
C TYR A 77 13.36 3.46 1.53
N PRO A 78 12.46 3.70 2.50
CA PRO A 78 11.41 2.74 2.81
C PRO A 78 10.49 2.48 1.62
N CYS A 79 10.23 3.48 0.77
CA CYS A 79 9.46 3.28 -0.46
C CYS A 79 10.14 2.29 -1.43
N LEU A 80 11.44 2.45 -1.65
CA LEU A 80 12.22 1.55 -2.50
C LEU A 80 12.30 0.13 -1.92
N ILE A 81 12.45 0.00 -0.60
CA ILE A 81 12.46 -1.31 0.09
C ILE A 81 11.13 -2.02 -0.10
N VAL A 82 10.01 -1.33 0.10
CA VAL A 82 8.66 -1.91 -0.08
C VAL A 82 8.43 -2.32 -1.54
N LEU A 83 8.83 -1.47 -2.48
CA LEU A 83 8.71 -1.78 -3.90
C LEU A 83 9.54 -3.01 -4.28
N ALA A 84 10.80 -3.06 -3.86
CA ALA A 84 11.69 -4.20 -4.12
C ALA A 84 11.16 -5.48 -3.46
N TYR A 85 10.67 -5.40 -2.23
CA TYR A 85 10.06 -6.52 -1.52
C TYR A 85 8.85 -7.08 -2.28
N ASN A 86 7.90 -6.24 -2.67
CA ASN A 86 6.71 -6.67 -3.39
C ASN A 86 7.05 -7.19 -4.78
N PHE A 87 7.98 -6.53 -5.48
CA PHE A 87 8.46 -7.00 -6.77
C PHE A 87 9.02 -8.42 -6.66
N PHE A 88 9.95 -8.65 -5.74
CA PHE A 88 10.54 -9.97 -5.53
C PHE A 88 9.50 -11.01 -5.09
N ARG A 89 8.59 -10.63 -4.18
CA ARG A 89 7.52 -11.50 -3.71
C ARG A 89 6.63 -11.99 -4.84
N TYR A 90 6.05 -11.08 -5.61
CA TYR A 90 5.01 -11.42 -6.59
C TYR A 90 5.56 -11.95 -7.90
N PHE A 91 6.80 -11.60 -8.26
CA PHE A 91 7.45 -12.19 -9.43
C PHE A 91 8.12 -13.54 -9.12
N LYS A 92 8.63 -13.77 -7.91
CA LYS A 92 9.41 -15.00 -7.60
C LYS A 92 8.67 -16.00 -6.72
N PHE A 93 7.98 -15.57 -5.66
CA PHE A 93 7.46 -16.48 -4.63
C PHE A 93 5.94 -16.72 -4.70
N PHE A 94 5.19 -15.70 -5.12
CA PHE A 94 3.74 -15.71 -5.14
C PHE A 94 3.23 -15.17 -6.47
N SER A 95 3.42 -15.97 -7.53
CA SER A 95 3.04 -15.62 -8.89
C SER A 95 1.53 -15.45 -9.07
N PHE A 96 1.14 -14.75 -10.14
CA PHE A 96 -0.26 -14.60 -10.50
C PHE A 96 -0.99 -15.94 -10.63
N GLU A 97 -0.36 -16.96 -11.22
CA GLU A 97 -0.98 -18.29 -11.33
C GLU A 97 -1.26 -18.94 -9.98
N ARG A 98 -0.36 -18.75 -9.01
CA ARG A 98 -0.59 -19.22 -7.64
C ARG A 98 -1.75 -18.47 -6.99
N ALA A 99 -1.81 -17.16 -7.19
CA ALA A 99 -2.87 -16.31 -6.68
C ALA A 99 -4.23 -16.68 -7.30
N LYS A 100 -4.27 -16.90 -8.61
CA LYS A 100 -5.47 -17.31 -9.35
C LYS A 100 -6.03 -18.63 -8.82
N LYS A 101 -5.20 -19.65 -8.63
CA LYS A 101 -5.62 -20.93 -8.04
C LYS A 101 -6.27 -20.77 -6.66
N GLN A 102 -5.88 -19.77 -5.89
CA GLN A 102 -6.40 -19.54 -4.55
C GLN A 102 -7.78 -18.85 -4.53
N TRP A 103 -8.09 -18.01 -5.52
CA TRP A 103 -9.26 -17.12 -5.47
C TRP A 103 -10.13 -17.11 -6.74
N VAL A 104 -9.82 -17.94 -7.75
CA VAL A 104 -10.62 -18.04 -8.98
C VAL A 104 -12.05 -18.49 -8.69
N ASP A 105 -12.21 -19.46 -7.80
CA ASP A 105 -13.50 -20.05 -7.42
C ASP A 105 -14.15 -19.34 -6.21
N GLU A 106 -13.68 -18.14 -5.86
CA GLU A 106 -14.28 -17.38 -4.77
C GLU A 106 -15.73 -17.00 -5.10
N GLU A 107 -16.64 -17.34 -4.16
CA GLU A 107 -18.05 -16.98 -4.20
C GLU A 107 -18.27 -15.48 -4.44
N LYS A 108 -19.29 -15.16 -5.24
CA LYS A 108 -19.61 -13.76 -5.63
C LYS A 108 -19.85 -12.86 -4.43
N GLU A 109 -20.44 -13.38 -3.36
CA GLU A 109 -20.73 -12.62 -2.14
C GLU A 109 -19.43 -12.28 -1.37
N SER A 110 -18.58 -13.29 -1.12
CA SER A 110 -17.26 -13.08 -0.49
C SER A 110 -16.43 -12.08 -1.28
N ARG A 111 -16.41 -12.20 -2.61
CA ARG A 111 -15.72 -11.27 -3.51
C ARG A 111 -16.18 -9.82 -3.32
N ARG A 112 -17.51 -9.60 -3.29
CA ARG A 112 -18.11 -8.27 -3.07
C ARG A 112 -17.78 -7.72 -1.69
N LYS A 113 -17.90 -8.55 -0.64
CA LYS A 113 -17.57 -8.18 0.74
C LYS A 113 -16.11 -7.76 0.83
N ASN A 114 -15.17 -8.57 0.32
CA ASN A 114 -13.75 -8.27 0.35
C ASN A 114 -13.41 -7.02 -0.48
N GLY A 115 -14.06 -6.81 -1.62
CA GLY A 115 -13.94 -5.57 -2.39
C GLY A 115 -14.34 -4.32 -1.59
N LYS A 116 -15.47 -4.36 -0.87
CA LYS A 116 -15.88 -3.28 0.03
C LYS A 116 -14.85 -3.03 1.14
N HIS A 117 -14.27 -4.08 1.71
CA HIS A 117 -13.23 -3.94 2.74
C HIS A 117 -11.97 -3.27 2.20
N ILE A 118 -11.54 -3.58 0.98
CA ILE A 118 -10.39 -2.91 0.34
C ILE A 118 -10.68 -1.42 0.18
N VAL A 119 -11.83 -1.07 -0.41
CA VAL A 119 -12.20 0.34 -0.62
C VAL A 119 -12.29 1.09 0.70
N PHE A 120 -12.97 0.50 1.69
CA PHE A 120 -13.07 1.08 3.02
C PHE A 120 -11.71 1.30 3.68
N TYR A 121 -10.81 0.31 3.58
CA TYR A 121 -9.43 0.43 4.07
C TYR A 121 -8.68 1.58 3.37
N ILE A 122 -8.77 1.69 2.04
CA ILE A 122 -8.10 2.76 1.29
C ILE A 122 -8.63 4.13 1.72
N VAL A 123 -9.96 4.28 1.80
CA VAL A 123 -10.60 5.55 2.19
C VAL A 123 -10.21 5.94 3.61
N LEU A 124 -10.26 5.02 4.57
CA LEU A 124 -9.84 5.29 5.94
C LEU A 124 -8.35 5.62 6.03
N ASN A 125 -7.50 4.81 5.39
CA ASN A 125 -6.06 4.98 5.48
C ASN A 125 -5.64 6.33 4.88
N LEU A 126 -6.13 6.68 3.69
CA LEU A 126 -5.86 7.97 3.07
C LEU A 126 -6.48 9.13 3.85
N GLY A 127 -7.76 9.02 4.21
CA GLY A 127 -8.48 10.09 4.92
C GLY A 127 -7.83 10.42 6.25
N ILE A 128 -7.48 9.41 7.05
CA ILE A 128 -6.82 9.62 8.34
C ILE A 128 -5.39 10.13 8.13
N THR A 129 -4.62 9.59 7.17
CA THR A 129 -3.25 10.05 6.88
C THR A 129 -3.24 11.53 6.49
N ILE A 130 -4.17 11.96 5.63
CA ILE A 130 -4.32 13.36 5.22
C ILE A 130 -4.68 14.22 6.43
N PHE A 131 -5.68 13.79 7.22
CA PHE A 131 -6.09 14.52 8.42
C PHE A 131 -4.93 14.69 9.41
N LEU A 132 -4.19 13.62 9.72
CA LEU A 132 -3.05 13.66 10.64
C LEU A 132 -1.92 14.55 10.11
N SER A 133 -1.66 14.52 8.80
CA SER A 133 -0.67 15.39 8.17
C SER A 133 -1.03 16.87 8.30
N ILE A 134 -2.30 17.21 8.06
CA ILE A 134 -2.83 18.57 8.24
C ILE A 134 -2.75 18.97 9.71
N TYR A 135 -3.26 18.13 10.62
CA TYR A 135 -3.22 18.37 12.07
C TYR A 135 -1.79 18.67 12.54
N ARG A 136 -0.84 17.80 12.17
CA ARG A 136 0.57 17.97 12.51
C ARG A 136 1.16 19.28 11.99
N ARG A 137 0.78 19.72 10.79
CA ARG A 137 1.35 20.94 10.17
C ARG A 137 0.84 22.23 10.80
N TYR A 138 -0.42 22.25 11.23
CA TYR A 138 -1.07 23.48 11.69
C TYR A 138 -1.20 23.58 13.21
N ILE A 139 -1.08 22.48 13.94
CA ILE A 139 -1.31 22.43 15.38
C ILE A 139 -0.04 22.06 16.18
N LEU A 140 0.96 21.40 15.57
CA LEU A 140 2.25 21.01 16.19
C LEU A 140 3.45 21.73 15.54
#